data_AF-A0A3C0W2Y6-F1
#
_entry.id   AF-A0A3C0W2Y6-F1
#
_cell.length_a   1.000
_cell.length_b   1.000
_cell.length_c   1.000
_cell.angle_alpha   90.00
_cell.angle_beta   90.00
_cell.angle_gamma   90.00
#
_symmetry.space_group_name_H-M   'P 1'
#
loop_
_entity.id
_entity.type
_entity.pdbx_description
1 polymer ?
#
loop_
_entity_poly.entity_id
_entity_poly.type
_entity_poly.pdbx_seq_one_letter_code
_entity_poly.pdbx_strand_id
1 'polypeptide(L)'
;MSFKSFKPLGVRGALLVFAVSLGLGLIGGVLGVILSGQPGVAGFAMTAVMLALVMAAALSICVWWWRHLDEAAREAHKWAWFWGGTSGMAVGAVLLMVLSLRREEVVLPQWAGETPPELLLNGMMAILLFQLVGYGLAWAWWWLGRR
;
A
#
# COMPACT_ATOMS: atom_id res chain seq x y z
N MET A 1 -10.74 -16.32 -18.66
CA MET A 1 -10.89 -15.00 -19.33
C MET A 1 -9.49 -14.59 -19.79
N SER A 2 -9.21 -14.60 -21.10
CA SER A 2 -7.87 -14.22 -21.61
C SER A 2 -7.76 -12.70 -21.60
N PHE A 3 -6.91 -12.15 -20.72
CA PHE A 3 -6.66 -10.71 -20.69
C PHE A 3 -5.78 -10.33 -21.88
N LYS A 4 -6.34 -9.57 -22.82
CA LYS A 4 -5.60 -9.01 -23.95
C LYS A 4 -4.48 -8.10 -23.41
N SER A 5 -3.23 -8.47 -23.68
CA SER A 5 -2.03 -7.70 -23.35
C SER A 5 -1.90 -6.49 -24.28
N PHE A 6 -1.64 -5.31 -23.73
CA PHE A 6 -1.43 -4.08 -24.49
C PHE A 6 0.07 -3.79 -24.64
N LYS A 7 0.42 -2.87 -25.55
CA LYS A 7 1.81 -2.45 -25.72
C LYS A 7 2.33 -1.83 -24.42
N PRO A 8 3.60 -2.10 -24.06
CA PRO A 8 4.16 -1.58 -22.83
C PRO A 8 4.23 -0.06 -22.83
N LEU A 9 3.92 0.52 -21.67
CA LEU A 9 4.07 1.96 -21.46
C LEU A 9 5.55 2.27 -21.34
N GLY A 10 6.04 3.19 -22.18
CA GLY A 10 7.37 3.78 -21.96
C GLY A 10 7.42 4.58 -20.65
N VAL A 11 8.62 5.08 -20.31
CA VAL A 11 8.89 5.81 -19.05
C VAL A 11 7.87 6.93 -18.78
N ARG A 12 7.48 7.70 -19.79
CA ARG A 12 6.47 8.77 -19.65
C ARG A 12 5.11 8.25 -19.17
N GLY A 13 4.67 7.11 -19.70
CA GLY A 13 3.42 6.48 -19.28
C GLY A 13 3.50 5.96 -17.86
N ALA A 14 4.64 5.36 -17.47
CA ALA A 14 4.87 4.94 -16.09
C ALA A 14 4.87 6.12 -15.11
N LEU A 15 5.53 7.23 -15.46
CA LEU A 15 5.53 8.46 -14.66
C LEU A 15 4.14 9.06 -14.52
N LEU A 16 3.33 9.04 -15.58
CA LEU A 16 1.95 9.52 -15.54
C LEU A 16 1.09 8.65 -14.62
N VAL A 17 1.20 7.33 -14.70
CA VAL A 17 0.48 6.41 -13.79
C VAL A 17 0.90 6.67 -12.34
N PHE A 18 2.19 6.83 -12.07
CA PHE A 18 2.68 7.16 -10.74
C PHE A 18 2.11 8.50 -10.23
N ALA A 19 2.16 9.56 -11.03
CA ALA A 19 1.65 10.88 -10.65
C ALA A 19 0.13 10.87 -10.40
N VAL A 20 -0.65 10.18 -11.24
CA VAL A 20 -2.11 10.06 -11.08
C VAL A 20 -2.45 9.27 -9.82
N SER A 21 -1.77 8.13 -9.58
CA SER A 21 -1.98 7.33 -8.36
C SER A 21 -1.61 8.10 -7.09
N LEU A 22 -0.50 8.84 -7.12
CA LEU A 22 -0.10 9.70 -6.01
C LEU A 22 -1.12 10.82 -5.76
N GLY A 23 -1.55 11.50 -6.82
CA GLY A 23 -2.57 12.54 -6.74
C GLY A 23 -3.90 12.02 -6.18
N LEU A 24 -4.34 10.84 -6.61
CA LEU A 24 -5.54 10.18 -6.09
C LEU A 24 -5.43 9.88 -4.58
N GLY A 25 -4.27 9.39 -4.14
CA GLY A 25 -4.00 9.15 -2.72
C GLY A 25 -4.02 10.44 -1.89
N LEU A 26 -3.40 11.51 -2.39
CA LEU A 26 -3.40 12.82 -1.72
C LEU A 26 -4.82 13.40 -1.62
N ILE A 27 -5.61 13.31 -2.69
CA ILE A 27 -7.01 13.75 -2.69
C ILE A 27 -7.81 12.94 -1.66
N GLY A 28 -7.65 11.62 -1.65
CA GLY A 28 -8.30 10.76 -0.65
C GLY A 28 -7.94 11.13 0.79
N GLY A 29 -6.66 11.42 1.05
CA GLY A 29 -6.20 11.88 2.36
C GLY A 29 -6.81 13.24 2.78
N VAL A 30 -6.78 14.23 1.89
CA VAL A 30 -7.36 15.56 2.16
C VAL A 30 -8.87 15.48 2.38
N LEU A 31 -9.59 14.75 1.53
CA LEU A 31 -11.03 14.54 1.71
C LEU A 31 -11.33 13.77 2.99
N GLY A 32 -10.48 12.81 3.37
CA GLY A 32 -10.60 12.08 4.63
C GLY A 32 -10.55 13.00 5.84
N VAL A 33 -9.60 13.95 5.85
CA VAL A 33 -9.51 14.96 6.93
C VAL A 33 -10.76 15.84 6.95
N ILE A 34 -11.22 16.33 5.80
CA ILE A 34 -12.41 17.20 5.72
C ILE A 34 -13.66 16.46 6.23
N LEU A 35 -13.85 15.20 5.84
CA LEU A 35 -15.02 14.40 6.24
C LEU A 35 -14.95 13.92 7.69
N SER A 36 -13.75 13.78 8.28
CA SER A 36 -13.59 13.35 9.67
C SER A 36 -14.24 14.28 10.69
N GLY A 37 -14.45 15.56 10.35
CA GLY A 37 -15.14 16.53 11.20
C GLY A 37 -16.66 16.42 11.19
N GLN A 38 -17.26 15.58 10.34
CA GLN A 38 -18.72 15.44 10.23
C GLN A 38 -19.26 14.40 11.22
N PRO A 39 -20.07 14.79 12.21
CA PRO A 39 -20.60 13.85 13.20
C PRO A 39 -21.75 13.00 12.65
N GLY A 40 -22.00 11.88 13.32
CA GLY A 40 -23.18 11.03 13.11
C GLY A 40 -23.11 10.13 11.87
N VAL A 41 -24.24 9.46 11.60
CA VAL A 41 -24.35 8.41 10.57
C VAL A 41 -24.04 8.94 9.16
N ALA A 42 -24.44 10.19 8.87
CA ALA A 42 -24.17 10.81 7.57
C ALA A 42 -22.67 11.00 7.34
N GLY A 43 -21.92 11.50 8.34
CA GLY A 43 -20.46 11.67 8.25
C GLY A 43 -19.74 10.34 8.05
N PHE A 44 -20.16 9.31 8.79
CA PHE A 44 -19.66 7.94 8.61
C PHE A 44 -19.91 7.41 7.19
N ALA A 45 -21.15 7.50 6.70
CA ALA A 45 -21.52 7.00 5.38
C ALA A 45 -20.77 7.73 4.26
N MET A 46 -20.64 9.07 4.35
CA MET A 46 -19.87 9.86 3.38
C MET A 46 -18.40 9.45 3.35
N THR A 47 -17.79 9.25 4.52
CA THR A 47 -16.39 8.82 4.62
C THR A 47 -16.20 7.42 4.01
N ALA A 48 -17.09 6.48 4.32
CA ALA A 48 -17.03 5.12 3.78
C ALA A 48 -17.19 5.09 2.25
N VAL A 49 -18.17 5.83 1.70
CA VAL A 49 -18.39 5.94 0.25
C VAL A 49 -17.17 6.58 -0.43
N MET A 50 -16.65 7.67 0.13
CA MET A 50 -15.48 8.36 -0.42
C MET A 50 -14.26 7.43 -0.47
N LEU A 51 -13.93 6.74 0.64
CA LEU A 51 -12.82 5.80 0.67
C LEU A 51 -13.01 4.63 -0.30
N ALA A 52 -14.24 4.09 -0.41
CA ALA A 52 -14.55 3.04 -1.38
C ALA A 52 -14.33 3.50 -2.83
N LEU A 53 -14.72 4.73 -3.17
CA LEU A 53 -14.50 5.30 -4.50
C LEU A 53 -13.02 5.53 -4.80
N VAL A 54 -12.26 6.07 -3.84
CA VAL A 54 -10.80 6.25 -3.98
C VAL A 54 -10.12 4.89 -4.20
N MET A 55 -10.49 3.87 -3.43
CA MET A 55 -9.95 2.52 -3.59
C MET A 55 -10.35 1.87 -4.91
N ALA A 56 -11.59 2.03 -5.36
CA ALA A 56 -12.06 1.52 -6.64
C ALA A 56 -11.31 2.17 -7.82
N ALA A 57 -11.03 3.48 -7.74
CA ALA A 57 -10.23 4.19 -8.72
C ALA A 57 -8.77 3.70 -8.73
N ALA A 58 -8.16 3.53 -7.57
CA ALA A 58 -6.80 3.02 -7.44
C ALA A 58 -6.67 1.59 -8.02
N LEU A 59 -7.62 0.70 -7.70
CA LEU A 59 -7.67 -0.65 -8.26
C LEU A 59 -7.85 -0.64 -9.77
N SER A 60 -8.70 0.25 -10.29
CA SER A 60 -8.92 0.40 -11.72
C SER A 60 -7.65 0.82 -12.46
N ILE A 61 -6.88 1.76 -11.89
CA ILE A 61 -5.56 2.16 -12.41
C ILE A 61 -4.58 0.98 -12.36
N CYS A 62 -4.51 0.24 -11.26
CA CYS A 62 -3.66 -0.94 -11.13
C CYS A 62 -3.98 -2.01 -12.19
N VAL A 63 -5.26 -2.36 -12.38
CA VAL A 63 -5.69 -3.33 -13.39
C VAL A 63 -5.34 -2.85 -14.80
N TRP A 64 -5.57 -1.56 -15.08
CA TRP A 64 -5.22 -0.99 -16.38
C TRP A 64 -3.71 -1.04 -16.61
N TRP A 65 -2.90 -0.64 -15.63
CA TRP A 65 -1.44 -0.65 -15.71
C TRP A 65 -0.89 -2.07 -15.87
N TRP A 66 -1.40 -3.03 -15.12
CA TRP A 66 -1.02 -4.44 -15.20
C TRP A 66 -1.17 -5.03 -16.61
N ARG A 67 -2.20 -4.59 -17.35
CA ARG A 67 -2.44 -5.02 -18.73
C ARG A 67 -1.43 -4.45 -19.74
N HIS A 68 -0.69 -3.42 -19.36
CA HIS A 68 0.37 -2.80 -20.15
C HIS A 68 1.77 -3.19 -19.67
N LEU A 69 1.92 -4.10 -18.71
CA LEU A 69 3.23 -4.62 -18.35
C LEU A 69 3.62 -5.77 -19.29
N ASP A 70 4.90 -5.82 -19.64
CA ASP A 70 5.48 -6.99 -20.29
C ASP A 70 5.58 -8.18 -19.32
N GLU A 71 5.88 -9.36 -19.84
CA GLU A 71 5.92 -10.56 -19.00
C GLU A 71 7.06 -10.53 -17.98
N ALA A 72 8.22 -9.98 -18.35
CA ALA A 72 9.37 -9.88 -17.45
C ALA A 72 9.05 -9.00 -16.23
N ALA A 73 8.43 -7.84 -16.44
CA ALA A 73 7.98 -6.95 -15.38
C ALA A 73 6.90 -7.61 -14.51
N ARG A 74 5.93 -8.31 -15.10
CA ARG A 74 4.90 -9.04 -14.34
C ARG A 74 5.50 -10.14 -13.47
N GLU A 75 6.46 -10.90 -13.99
CA GLU A 75 7.18 -11.90 -13.19
C GLU A 75 7.99 -11.26 -12.06
N ALA A 76 8.65 -10.12 -12.32
CA ALA A 76 9.34 -9.37 -11.28
C ALA A 76 8.39 -8.94 -10.15
N HIS A 77 7.21 -8.41 -10.49
CA HIS A 77 6.17 -8.03 -9.52
C HIS A 77 5.68 -9.23 -8.70
N LYS A 78 5.33 -10.35 -9.36
CA LYS A 78 4.85 -11.57 -8.69
C LYS A 78 5.90 -12.16 -7.75
N TRP A 79 7.13 -12.29 -8.24
CA TRP A 79 8.24 -12.84 -7.47
C TRP A 79 8.58 -11.96 -6.26
N ALA A 80 8.65 -10.65 -6.46
CA ALA A 80 8.92 -9.68 -5.39
C ALA A 80 7.79 -9.63 -4.36
N TRP A 81 6.53 -9.75 -4.79
CA TRP A 81 5.38 -9.82 -3.88
C TRP A 81 5.45 -11.07 -3.01
N PHE A 82 5.66 -12.24 -3.61
CA PHE A 82 5.68 -13.49 -2.88
C PHE A 82 6.85 -13.59 -1.91
N TRP A 83 8.09 -13.38 -2.39
CA TRP A 83 9.28 -13.52 -1.55
C TRP A 83 9.56 -12.29 -0.70
N GLY A 84 9.62 -11.11 -1.32
CA GLY A 84 9.93 -9.87 -0.60
C GLY A 84 8.78 -9.40 0.27
N GLY A 85 7.60 -9.22 -0.33
CA GLY A 85 6.42 -8.69 0.34
C GLY A 85 5.98 -9.55 1.52
N THR A 86 5.79 -10.86 1.30
CA THR A 86 5.35 -11.78 2.36
C THR A 86 6.37 -11.90 3.48
N SER A 87 7.67 -12.04 3.16
CA SER A 87 8.72 -12.11 4.20
C SER A 87 8.85 -10.80 4.97
N GLY A 88 8.77 -9.64 4.29
CA GLY A 88 8.73 -8.33 4.95
C GLY A 88 7.55 -8.21 5.91
N MET A 89 6.34 -8.54 5.44
CA MET A 89 5.13 -8.58 6.27
C MET A 89 5.29 -9.51 7.48
N ALA A 90 5.89 -10.69 7.31
CA ALA A 90 6.13 -11.62 8.42
C ALA A 90 7.07 -11.01 9.49
N VAL A 91 8.14 -10.33 9.07
CA VAL A 91 9.03 -9.61 10.00
C VAL A 91 8.28 -8.51 10.75
N GLY A 92 7.50 -7.68 10.03
CA GLY A 92 6.68 -6.62 10.63
C GLY A 92 5.64 -7.18 11.62
N ALA A 93 5.01 -8.31 11.28
CA ALA A 93 4.05 -8.99 12.15
C ALA A 93 4.71 -9.52 13.42
N VAL A 94 5.87 -10.18 13.32
CA VAL A 94 6.62 -10.66 14.50
C VAL A 94 7.01 -9.49 15.40
N LEU A 95 7.52 -8.39 14.84
CA LEU A 95 7.87 -7.20 15.61
C LEU A 95 6.66 -6.64 16.36
N LEU A 96 5.52 -6.46 15.67
CA LEU A 96 4.30 -5.95 16.32
C LEU A 96 3.76 -6.91 17.38
N MET A 97 3.82 -8.23 17.16
CA MET A 97 3.41 -9.22 18.16
C MET A 97 4.29 -9.13 19.40
N VAL A 98 5.62 -9.03 19.24
CA VAL A 98 6.55 -8.85 20.36
C VAL A 98 6.23 -7.56 21.12
N LEU A 99 6.07 -6.45 20.43
CA LEU A 99 5.72 -5.16 21.05
C LEU A 99 4.37 -5.20 21.77
N SER A 100 3.40 -5.95 21.24
CA SER A 100 2.08 -6.11 21.85
C SER A 100 2.13 -7.01 23.10
N LEU A 101 2.85 -8.13 23.03
CA LEU A 101 2.96 -9.09 24.12
C LEU A 101 3.89 -8.64 25.25
N ARG A 102 4.82 -7.71 24.95
CA ARG A 102 5.80 -7.15 25.89
C ARG A 102 5.59 -5.67 26.12
N ARG A 103 4.35 -5.19 26.00
CA ARG A 103 4.03 -3.75 26.01
C ARG A 103 4.50 -3.05 27.29
N GLU A 104 4.48 -3.73 28.43
CA GLU A 104 4.92 -3.20 29.73
C GLU A 104 6.44 -3.02 29.80
N GLU A 105 7.21 -3.76 28.99
CA GLU A 105 8.67 -3.75 28.96
C GLU A 105 9.22 -2.70 27.97
N VAL A 106 8.37 -2.13 27.11
CA VAL A 106 8.78 -1.27 25.99
C VAL A 106 8.09 0.09 26.07
N VAL A 107 8.88 1.16 26.14
CA VAL A 107 8.37 2.53 25.95
C VAL A 107 8.28 2.81 24.46
N LEU A 108 7.06 2.95 23.96
CA LEU A 108 6.84 3.35 22.56
C LEU A 108 7.07 4.87 22.40
N PRO A 109 7.64 5.31 21.28
CA PRO A 109 7.72 6.72 20.96
C PRO A 109 6.32 7.35 20.86
N GLN A 110 6.19 8.64 21.20
CA GLN A 110 4.89 9.35 21.15
C GLN A 110 4.21 9.28 19.77
N TRP A 111 4.98 9.29 18.70
CA TRP A 111 4.44 9.19 17.33
C TRP A 111 3.81 7.84 17.02
N ALA A 112 4.03 6.80 17.84
CA ALA A 112 3.38 5.50 17.68
C ALA A 112 1.87 5.54 18.01
N GLY A 113 1.41 6.59 18.68
CA GLY A 113 0.02 6.76 19.11
C GLY A 113 -0.22 6.27 20.53
N GLU A 114 -1.23 6.84 21.17
CA GLU A 114 -1.62 6.53 22.55
C GLU A 114 -3.03 5.93 22.61
N THR A 115 -3.88 6.27 21.64
CA THR A 115 -5.26 5.77 21.60
C THR A 115 -5.37 4.44 20.84
N PRO A 116 -6.34 3.56 21.15
CA PRO A 116 -6.53 2.31 20.41
C PRO A 116 -6.68 2.48 18.89
N PRO A 117 -7.41 3.49 18.37
CA PRO A 117 -7.48 3.75 16.92
C PRO A 117 -6.14 4.15 16.30
N GLU A 118 -5.35 4.99 16.97
CA GLU A 118 -4.02 5.38 16.50
C GLU A 118 -3.08 4.20 16.44
N LEU A 119 -3.04 3.38 17.51
CA LEU A 119 -2.21 2.18 17.56
C LEU A 119 -2.58 1.17 16.48
N LEU A 120 -3.88 1.01 16.19
CA LEU A 120 -4.38 0.16 15.10
C LEU A 120 -3.91 0.68 13.74
N LEU A 121 -4.09 1.98 13.47
CA LEU A 121 -3.70 2.62 12.22
C LEU A 121 -2.18 2.55 12.02
N ASN A 122 -1.40 2.91 13.03
CA ASN A 122 0.06 2.92 12.97
C ASN A 122 0.62 1.49 12.87
N GLY A 123 0.02 0.51 13.54
CA GLY A 123 0.37 -0.90 13.38
C GLY A 123 0.13 -1.38 11.95
N MET A 124 -1.02 -1.06 11.36
CA MET A 124 -1.32 -1.38 9.95
C MET A 124 -0.31 -0.73 9.01
N MET A 125 0.03 0.54 9.21
CA MET A 125 1.01 1.27 8.41
C MET A 125 2.42 0.70 8.55
N ALA A 126 2.80 0.25 9.76
CA ALA A 126 4.08 -0.41 10.00
C ALA A 126 4.18 -1.74 9.23
N ILE A 127 3.15 -2.59 9.28
CA ILE A 127 3.14 -3.84 8.50
C ILE A 127 3.26 -3.55 7.01
N LEU A 128 2.48 -2.58 6.50
CA LEU A 128 2.54 -2.18 5.10
C LEU A 128 3.94 -1.67 4.73
N LEU A 129 4.58 -0.89 5.59
CA LEU A 129 5.95 -0.42 5.37
C LEU A 129 6.94 -1.59 5.23
N PHE A 130 6.93 -2.54 6.18
CA PHE A 130 7.81 -3.71 6.11
C PHE A 130 7.54 -4.56 4.86
N GLN A 131 6.27 -4.72 4.48
CA GLN A 131 5.87 -5.39 3.24
C GLN A 131 6.44 -4.67 2.01
N LEU A 132 6.31 -3.35 1.93
CA LEU A 132 6.82 -2.55 0.80
C LEU A 132 8.35 -2.53 0.74
N VAL A 133 9.04 -2.47 1.88
CA VAL A 133 10.51 -2.55 1.95
C VAL A 133 10.98 -3.92 1.47
N GLY A 134 10.42 -5.01 2.00
CA GLY A 134 10.77 -6.36 1.58
C GLY A 134 10.49 -6.57 0.09
N TYR A 135 9.32 -6.14 -0.38
CA TYR A 135 8.95 -6.13 -1.80
C TYR A 135 9.97 -5.36 -2.65
N GLY A 136 10.34 -4.14 -2.25
CA GLY A 136 11.28 -3.29 -3.00
C GLY A 136 12.68 -3.89 -3.10
N LEU A 137 13.19 -4.47 -2.00
CA LEU A 137 14.48 -5.17 -1.97
C LEU A 137 14.47 -6.39 -2.90
N ALA A 138 13.43 -7.22 -2.82
CA ALA A 138 13.28 -8.38 -3.68
C ALA A 138 13.15 -7.98 -5.16
N TRP A 139 12.36 -6.95 -5.45
CA TRP A 139 12.21 -6.43 -6.81
C TRP A 139 13.55 -5.95 -7.37
N ALA A 140 14.33 -5.16 -6.60
CA ALA A 140 15.65 -4.71 -7.03
C ALA A 140 16.62 -5.88 -7.25
N TRP A 141 16.62 -6.85 -6.34
CA TRP A 141 17.41 -8.08 -6.45
C TRP A 141 17.09 -8.88 -7.71
N TRP A 142 15.82 -9.01 -8.06
CA TRP A 142 15.36 -9.75 -9.24
C TRP A 142 15.99 -9.21 -10.53
N TRP A 143 16.14 -7.89 -10.65
CA TRP A 143 16.79 -7.24 -11.78
C TRP A 143 18.31 -7.34 -11.72
N LEU A 144 18.93 -7.18 -10.55
CA LEU A 144 20.39 -7.29 -10.39
C LEU A 144 20.91 -8.68 -10.79
N GLY A 145 20.18 -9.74 -10.44
CA GLY A 145 20.54 -11.12 -10.82
C GLY A 145 20.28 -11.49 -12.28
N ARG A 146 19.74 -10.57 -13.09
CA ARG A 146 19.43 -10.77 -14.51
C ARG A 146 20.08 -9.70 -15.42
N ARG A 147 21.08 -9.01 -14.88
CA ARG A 147 22.07 -8.25 -15.66
C ARG A 147 23.17 -9.19 -16.11
#